data_AF-A0A4D6N3Y6-F1
#
_entry.id   AF-A0A4D6N3Y6-F1
#
_cell.length_a   1.000
_cell.length_b   1.000
_cell.length_c   1.000
_cell.angle_alpha   90.00
_cell.angle_beta   90.00
_cell.angle_gamma   90.00
#
_symmetry.space_group_name_H-M   'P 1'
#
loop_
_entity.id
_entity.type
_entity.pdbx_description
1 polymer ?
#
loop_
_entity_poly.entity_id
_entity_poly.type
_entity_poly.pdbx_seq_one_letter_code
_entity_poly.pdbx_strand_id
1 'polypeptide(L)'
;MKVLVVQALSNGRYKSCMHEAAVNKYKERKSLAFFQCPKEYKVLRAPDEVVSMDGTKQYPDFTWSHFLHFTQNHYRADQATLPNFINWFLSFKTTN
;
A
#
# COMPACT_ATOMS: atom_id res chain seq x y z
N MET A 1 -0.61 -5.06 8.25
CA MET A 1 -1.07 -4.06 7.24
C MET A 1 0.09 -3.34 6.56
N LYS A 2 0.91 -4.06 5.76
CA LYS A 2 2.08 -3.50 5.05
C LYS A 2 2.29 -4.13 3.66
N VAL A 3 1.25 -4.74 3.09
CA VAL A 3 1.34 -5.50 1.82
C VAL A 3 0.98 -4.64 0.59
N LEU A 4 0.38 -3.46 0.81
CA LEU A 4 -0.15 -2.60 -0.27
C LEU A 4 0.93 -2.06 -1.23
N VAL A 5 2.18 -1.97 -0.77
CA VAL A 5 3.32 -1.50 -1.59
C VAL A 5 3.67 -2.50 -2.69
N VAL A 6 3.71 -3.80 -2.38
CA VAL A 6 4.05 -4.84 -3.36
C VAL A 6 2.95 -4.92 -4.42
N GLN A 7 1.70 -4.70 -4.04
CA GLN A 7 0.60 -4.62 -4.99
C GLN A 7 0.78 -3.46 -5.97
N ALA A 8 1.15 -2.26 -5.50
CA ALA A 8 1.41 -1.13 -6.40
C ALA A 8 2.61 -1.38 -7.33
N LEU A 9 3.73 -1.91 -6.79
CA LEU A 9 4.95 -2.21 -7.57
C LEU A 9 4.75 -3.30 -8.60
N SER A 10 3.90 -4.28 -8.33
CA SER A 10 3.55 -5.35 -9.27
C SER A 10 2.44 -4.98 -10.24
N ASN A 11 2.07 -3.68 -10.30
CA ASN A 11 0.93 -3.18 -11.07
C ASN A 11 -0.38 -3.95 -10.80
N GLY A 12 -0.51 -4.52 -9.60
CA GLY A 12 -1.70 -5.22 -9.14
C GLY A 12 -1.68 -6.72 -9.40
N ARG A 13 -0.61 -7.28 -9.96
CA ARG A 13 -0.46 -8.73 -10.16
C ARG A 13 -0.40 -9.49 -8.83
N TYR A 14 0.28 -8.94 -7.83
CA TYR A 14 0.22 -9.45 -6.47
C TYR A 14 -0.80 -8.68 -5.65
N LYS A 15 -1.74 -9.40 -5.03
CA LYS A 15 -2.79 -8.80 -4.21
C LYS A 15 -2.40 -8.81 -2.74
N SER A 16 -2.70 -7.71 -2.06
CA SER A 16 -2.55 -7.60 -0.62
C SER A 16 -3.69 -8.31 0.09
N CYS A 17 -3.37 -9.23 0.99
CA CYS A 17 -4.36 -9.91 1.80
C CYS A 17 -4.61 -9.19 3.14
N MET A 18 -5.86 -9.24 3.59
CA MET A 18 -6.17 -8.95 4.98
C MET A 18 -5.75 -10.11 5.86
N HIS A 19 -5.20 -9.76 7.02
CA HIS A 19 -4.82 -10.70 8.05
C HIS A 19 -5.23 -10.14 9.39
N GLU A 20 -5.79 -11.01 10.24
CA GLU A 20 -6.21 -10.69 11.58
C GLU A 20 -5.64 -11.71 12.56
N ALA A 21 -5.39 -11.30 13.79
CA ALA A 21 -4.94 -12.17 14.85
C ALA A 21 -6.06 -12.36 15.87
N ALA A 22 -6.64 -13.56 15.90
CA ALA A 22 -7.64 -13.93 16.89
C ALA A 22 -6.99 -14.16 18.27
N VAL A 23 -7.72 -13.81 19.33
CA VAL A 23 -7.31 -14.02 20.73
C VAL A 23 -8.06 -15.19 21.35
N ASN A 24 -7.50 -15.81 22.39
CA ASN A 24 -8.16 -16.86 23.16
C ASN A 24 -7.88 -16.71 24.66
N LYS A 25 -8.74 -17.27 25.51
CA LYS A 25 -8.63 -17.17 26.98
C LYS A 25 -7.68 -18.18 27.64
N TYR A 26 -7.15 -19.14 26.88
CA TYR A 26 -6.46 -20.32 27.42
C TYR A 26 -4.94 -20.20 27.37
N LYS A 27 -4.39 -19.58 26.33
CA LYS A 27 -2.95 -19.54 26.10
C LYS A 27 -2.52 -18.29 25.35
N GLU A 28 -1.43 -17.70 25.82
CA GLU A 28 -0.75 -16.58 25.17
C GLU A 28 -0.15 -16.96 23.80
N ARG A 29 -0.21 -16.01 22.86
CA ARG A 29 0.46 -16.10 21.55
C ARG A 29 1.55 -15.04 21.47
N LYS A 30 2.80 -15.47 21.25
CA LYS A 30 3.93 -14.58 20.97
C LYS A 30 4.28 -14.68 19.49
N SER A 31 4.42 -13.54 18.82
CA SER A 31 4.85 -13.49 17.42
C SER A 31 5.74 -12.27 17.19
N LEU A 32 6.70 -12.43 16.30
CA LEU A 32 7.55 -11.35 15.81
C LEU A 32 7.27 -11.16 14.31
N ALA A 33 7.13 -9.92 13.88
CA ALA A 33 6.90 -9.56 12.48
C ALA A 33 7.92 -8.52 12.04
N PHE A 34 8.55 -8.77 10.90
CA PHE A 34 9.44 -7.83 10.24
C PHE A 34 8.74 -7.21 9.05
N PHE A 35 9.12 -5.98 8.76
CA PHE A 35 8.51 -5.23 7.69
C PHE A 35 9.57 -4.47 6.90
N GLN A 36 9.70 -4.83 5.63
CA GLN A 36 10.55 -4.11 4.71
C GLN A 36 9.80 -2.90 4.15
N CYS A 37 10.19 -1.71 4.58
CA CYS A 37 9.60 -0.45 4.11
C CYS A 37 10.58 0.29 3.19
N PRO A 38 10.11 0.92 2.10
CA PRO A 38 10.94 1.83 1.30
C PRO A 38 11.40 3.04 2.13
N LYS A 39 12.44 3.72 1.66
CA LYS A 39 12.79 5.06 2.18
C LYS A 39 11.68 6.05 1.84
N GLU A 40 11.44 7.04 2.69
CA GLU A 40 10.32 8.00 2.57
C GLU A 40 10.26 8.70 1.20
N TYR A 41 11.39 9.16 0.69
CA TYR A 41 11.51 9.85 -0.59
C TYR A 41 11.50 8.89 -1.80
N LYS A 42 11.49 7.57 -1.58
CA LYS A 42 11.49 6.61 -2.69
C LYS A 42 10.14 6.67 -3.41
N VAL A 43 10.20 6.94 -4.70
CA VAL A 43 9.04 6.84 -5.60
C VAL A 43 8.68 5.37 -5.78
N LEU A 44 7.42 5.04 -5.51
CA LEU A 44 6.77 3.78 -5.81
C LEU A 44 6.12 3.90 -7.18
N ARG A 45 6.66 3.11 -8.12
CA ARG A 45 6.23 3.03 -9.51
C ARG A 45 6.40 1.58 -9.95
N ALA A 46 5.41 1.04 -10.66
CA ALA A 46 5.55 -0.27 -11.31
C ALA A 46 6.64 -0.20 -12.40
N PRO A 47 7.51 -1.23 -12.53
CA PRO A 47 8.49 -1.29 -13.61
C PRO A 47 7.83 -1.20 -14.99
N ASP A 48 8.52 -0.57 -15.94
CA ASP A 48 7.95 -0.29 -17.26
C ASP A 48 7.68 -1.56 -18.05
N GLU A 49 8.48 -2.60 -17.84
CA GLU A 49 8.27 -3.92 -18.44
C GLU A 49 6.94 -4.52 -17.96
N VAL A 50 6.62 -4.38 -16.67
CA VAL A 50 5.37 -4.88 -16.09
C VAL A 50 4.17 -4.10 -16.63
N VAL A 51 4.29 -2.76 -16.68
CA VAL A 51 3.23 -1.90 -17.25
C VAL A 51 3.01 -2.20 -18.73
N SER A 52 4.08 -2.41 -19.50
CA SER A 52 4.01 -2.78 -20.92
C SER A 52 3.32 -4.13 -21.11
N MET A 53 3.59 -5.12 -20.26
CA MET A 53 2.93 -6.42 -20.31
C MET A 53 1.43 -6.35 -19.95
N ASP A 54 1.06 -5.48 -19.02
CA ASP A 54 -0.34 -5.26 -18.62
C ASP A 54 -1.09 -4.31 -19.59
N GLY A 55 -0.37 -3.63 -20.48
CA GLY A 55 -0.88 -2.64 -21.44
C GLY A 55 -1.35 -1.33 -20.80
N THR A 56 -1.43 -1.25 -19.48
CA THR A 56 -1.96 -0.10 -18.74
C THR A 56 -1.30 0.05 -17.38
N LYS A 57 -1.14 1.31 -16.94
CA LYS A 57 -0.64 1.63 -15.61
C LYS A 57 -1.81 1.75 -14.63
N GLN A 58 -1.87 0.84 -13.65
CA GLN A 58 -3.00 0.73 -12.73
C GLN A 58 -2.93 1.71 -11.56
N TYR A 59 -1.71 2.16 -11.22
CA TYR A 59 -1.45 3.00 -10.05
C TYR A 59 -0.63 4.23 -10.43
N PRO A 60 -0.93 5.42 -9.90
CA PRO A 60 -0.10 6.60 -10.11
C PRO A 60 1.27 6.43 -9.44
N ASP A 61 2.23 7.27 -9.83
CA ASP A 61 3.50 7.35 -9.10
C ASP A 61 3.31 8.21 -7.85
N PHE A 62 3.74 7.67 -6.71
CA PHE A 62 3.71 8.35 -5.42
C PHE A 62 4.95 7.98 -4.61
N THR A 63 5.35 8.84 -3.66
CA THR A 63 6.43 8.48 -2.72
C THR A 63 5.88 7.69 -1.53
N TRP A 64 6.74 6.91 -0.89
CA TRP A 64 6.36 6.24 0.36
C TRP A 64 5.84 7.20 1.43
N SER A 65 6.40 8.42 1.53
CA SER A 65 5.93 9.44 2.47
C SER A 65 4.46 9.84 2.26
N HIS A 66 3.97 9.97 1.02
CA HIS A 66 2.55 10.27 0.77
C HIS A 66 1.63 9.18 1.33
N PHE A 67 1.98 7.92 1.07
CA PHE A 67 1.19 6.78 1.52
C PHE A 67 1.23 6.61 3.04
N LEU A 68 2.41 6.78 3.64
CA LEU A 68 2.58 6.74 5.09
C LEU A 68 1.77 7.85 5.76
N HIS A 69 1.84 9.08 5.24
CA HIS A 69 1.08 10.21 5.77
C HIS A 69 -0.43 9.97 5.73
N PHE A 70 -0.96 9.45 4.61
CA PHE A 70 -2.37 9.10 4.47
C PHE A 70 -2.82 8.08 5.53
N THR A 71 -2.09 6.98 5.68
CA THR A 71 -2.46 5.91 6.62
C THR A 71 -2.27 6.27 8.09
N GLN A 72 -1.42 7.26 8.40
CA GLN A 72 -1.21 7.72 9.77
C GLN A 72 -2.19 8.82 10.20
N ASN A 73 -2.59 9.70 9.28
CA ASN A 73 -3.30 10.93 9.64
C ASN A 73 -4.72 11.02 9.07
N HIS A 74 -5.03 10.29 7.99
CA HIS A 74 -6.27 10.49 7.24
C HIS A 74 -7.14 9.23 7.12
N TYR A 75 -6.57 8.03 7.26
CA TYR A 75 -7.31 6.80 6.98
C TYR A 75 -6.85 5.60 7.82
N ARG A 76 -7.78 4.98 8.54
CA ARG A 76 -7.55 3.70 9.20
C ARG A 76 -7.48 2.61 8.15
N ALA A 77 -6.31 1.98 8.01
CA ALA A 77 -6.16 1.04 6.92
C ALA A 77 -6.95 -0.29 7.10
N ASP A 78 -7.29 -0.87 5.96
CA ASP A 78 -8.28 -1.92 5.68
C ASP A 78 -8.13 -2.40 4.21
N GLN A 79 -9.13 -3.12 3.68
CA GLN A 79 -9.15 -3.59 2.29
C GLN A 79 -9.23 -2.47 1.24
N ALA A 80 -9.86 -1.35 1.58
CA ALA A 80 -10.08 -0.22 0.67
C ALA A 80 -8.96 0.83 0.75
N THR A 81 -7.90 0.58 1.51
CA THR A 81 -6.84 1.57 1.74
C THR A 81 -6.16 2.04 0.45
N LEU A 82 -5.77 1.12 -0.43
CA LEU A 82 -5.09 1.50 -1.66
C LEU A 82 -5.99 2.31 -2.63
N PRO A 83 -7.24 1.89 -2.94
CA PRO A 83 -8.12 2.72 -3.77
C PRO A 83 -8.45 4.06 -3.12
N ASN A 84 -8.71 4.12 -1.81
CA ASN A 84 -8.99 5.38 -1.12
C ASN A 84 -7.77 6.30 -1.08
N PHE A 85 -6.57 5.75 -0.89
CA PHE A 85 -5.33 6.49 -1.00
C PHE A 85 -5.16 7.11 -2.39
N ILE A 86 -5.41 6.37 -3.46
CA ILE A 86 -5.26 6.87 -4.84
C ILE A 86 -6.22 8.04 -5.09
N ASN A 87 -7.49 7.89 -4.70
CA ASN A 87 -8.48 8.95 -4.85
C ASN A 87 -8.08 10.20 -4.06
N TRP A 88 -7.68 10.03 -2.80
CA TRP A 88 -7.16 11.10 -1.95
C TRP A 88 -5.96 11.78 -2.62
N PHE A 89 -4.95 11.00 -3.03
CA PHE A 89 -3.70 11.50 -3.61
C PHE A 89 -3.91 12.27 -4.93
N LEU A 90 -4.80 11.78 -5.79
CA LEU A 90 -5.12 12.45 -7.05
C LEU A 90 -5.87 13.77 -6.82
N SER A 91 -6.73 13.86 -5.80
CA SER A 91 -7.47 15.10 -5.50
C SER A 91 -6.57 16.29 -5.11
N PHE A 92 -5.42 16.04 -4.46
CA PHE A 92 -4.41 17.08 -4.16
C PHE A 92 -3.61 17.53 -5.37
N LYS A 93 -3.50 16.68 -6.40
CA LYS A 93 -2.77 17.04 -7.63
C LYS A 93 -3.61 17.90 -8.57
N THR A 94 -4.93 17.82 -8.50
CA THR A 94 -5.83 18.63 -9.34
C THR A 94 -6.07 20.04 -8.80
N THR A 95 -5.70 20.30 -7.55
CA THR A 95 -5.91 21.59 -6.85
C THR A 95 -4.68 22.49 -6.85
N ASN A 96 -3.55 22.05 -7.45
CA ASN A 96 -2.35 22.84 -7.71
C ASN A 96 -2.08 22.89 -9.21
#